data_AF-A0A0D0H055-F1
#
_entry.id   AF-A0A0D0H055-F1
#
_cell.length_a   1.000
_cell.length_b   1.000
_cell.length_c   1.000
_cell.angle_alpha   90.00
_cell.angle_beta   90.00
_cell.angle_gamma   90.00
#
_symmetry.space_group_name_H-M   'P 1'
#
loop_
_entity.id
_entity.type
_entity.pdbx_description
1 polymer ?
#
loop_
_entity_poly.entity_id
_entity_poly.type
_entity_poly.pdbx_seq_one_letter_code
_entity_poly.pdbx_strand_id
1 'polypeptide(L)'
;MKCVVMLNEAEELMLQQLSINHRHRDFRTRAAGLLMLASKVRPAEVAAKLGATDQSIYNWARAWREQGVVGLLVGHKGGRPRALPDEMVAAAAQFAQAGSLTLGQIAQRLEAAFNEPLPCRLETLSAALKRKGFSFKRNRYALKKSATKQPSP
;
A
#
# COMPACT_ATOMS: atom_id res chain seq x y z
N MET A 1 17.03 -11.93 25.92
CA MET A 1 17.70 -12.33 24.65
C MET A 1 18.71 -11.25 24.26
N LYS A 2 19.91 -11.62 23.78
CA LYS A 2 20.92 -10.65 23.37
C LYS A 2 20.50 -10.00 22.04
N CYS A 3 20.26 -8.69 22.03
CA CYS A 3 19.97 -7.94 20.80
C CYS A 3 21.28 -7.58 20.09
N VAL A 4 21.92 -8.57 19.47
CA VAL A 4 23.15 -8.36 18.70
C VAL A 4 22.80 -8.41 17.22
N VAL A 5 23.31 -7.42 16.49
CA VAL A 5 23.27 -7.34 15.03
C VAL A 5 24.73 -7.27 14.59
N MET A 6 25.15 -8.25 13.79
CA MET A 6 26.44 -8.24 13.11
C MET A 6 26.15 -7.96 11.64
N LEU A 7 26.88 -7.00 11.06
CA LEU A 7 26.74 -6.62 9.66
C LEU A 7 28.09 -6.83 8.98
N ASN A 8 28.07 -7.33 7.75
CA ASN A 8 29.21 -7.19 6.85
C ASN A 8 29.18 -5.83 6.14
N GLU A 9 30.25 -5.50 5.42
CA GLU A 9 30.40 -4.21 4.73
C GLU A 9 29.28 -3.93 3.72
N ALA A 10 28.85 -4.95 2.96
CA ALA A 10 27.78 -4.80 1.98
C ALA A 10 26.42 -4.56 2.66
N GLU A 11 26.14 -5.24 3.76
CA GLU A 11 24.93 -5.06 4.57
C GLU A 11 24.90 -3.68 5.24
N GLU A 12 26.04 -3.22 5.75
CA GLU A 12 26.17 -1.89 6.35
C GLU A 12 25.91 -0.80 5.31
N LEU A 13 26.56 -0.88 4.14
CA LEU A 13 26.34 0.06 3.04
C LEU A 13 24.87 0.05 2.58
N MET A 14 24.27 -1.14 2.43
CA MET A 14 22.86 -1.28 2.05
C MET A 14 21.94 -0.63 3.09
N LEU A 15 22.15 -0.88 4.38
CA LEU A 15 21.34 -0.30 5.44
C LEU A 15 21.54 1.22 5.55
N GLN A 16 22.74 1.73 5.32
CA GLN A 16 22.99 3.17 5.22
C GLN A 16 22.15 3.79 4.09
N GLN A 17 22.23 3.23 2.88
CA GLN A 17 21.43 3.69 1.73
C GLN A 17 19.93 3.58 1.99
N LEU A 18 19.47 2.50 2.61
CA LEU A 18 18.08 2.31 2.97
C LEU A 18 17.61 3.35 3.99
N SER A 19 18.44 3.66 5.00
CA SER A 19 18.12 4.61 6.06
C SER A 19 17.94 6.05 5.55
N ILE A 20 18.61 6.39 4.45
CA ILE A 20 18.58 7.74 3.86
C ILE A 20 17.51 7.83 2.76
N ASN A 21 17.50 6.87 1.83
CA ASN A 21 16.83 7.04 0.54
C ASN A 21 15.49 6.33 0.41
N HIS A 22 15.14 5.42 1.32
CA HIS A 22 13.89 4.66 1.16
C HIS A 22 12.67 5.58 1.25
N ARG A 23 11.69 5.46 0.33
CA ARG A 23 10.45 6.28 0.29
C ARG A 23 9.70 6.33 1.64
N HIS A 24 9.48 5.16 2.24
CA HIS A 24 8.73 5.03 3.49
C HIS A 24 9.59 5.23 4.75
N ARG A 25 9.11 6.08 5.67
CA ARG A 25 9.83 6.47 6.90
C ARG A 25 10.08 5.31 7.84
N ASP A 26 9.13 4.40 7.98
CA ASP A 26 9.25 3.22 8.83
C ASP A 26 10.43 2.32 8.44
N PHE A 27 10.65 2.09 7.14
CA PHE A 27 11.81 1.34 6.68
C PHE A 27 13.12 2.09 6.94
N ARG A 28 13.15 3.41 6.73
CA ARG A 28 14.30 4.26 7.08
C ARG A 28 14.66 4.14 8.57
N THR A 29 13.66 4.27 9.44
CA THR A 29 13.82 4.15 10.90
C THR A 29 14.33 2.78 11.31
N ARG A 30 13.81 1.69 10.72
CA ARG A 30 14.26 0.33 11.02
C ARG A 30 15.72 0.10 10.62
N ALA A 31 16.13 0.56 9.44
CA ALA A 31 17.52 0.46 9.01
C ALA A 31 18.47 1.26 9.90
N ALA A 32 18.09 2.50 10.26
CA ALA A 32 18.85 3.30 11.22
C ALA A 32 18.99 2.57 12.57
N GLY A 33 17.91 1.94 13.06
CA GLY A 33 17.95 1.15 14.29
C GLY A 33 18.95 -0.01 14.24
N LEU A 34 19.01 -0.75 13.12
CA LEU A 34 19.99 -1.83 12.97
C LEU A 34 21.44 -1.33 12.90
N LEU A 35 21.70 -0.22 12.21
CA LEU A 35 23.04 0.38 12.16
C LEU A 35 23.52 0.78 13.55
N MET A 36 22.63 1.35 14.37
CA MET A 36 22.95 1.71 15.76
C MET A 36 23.21 0.47 16.63
N LEU A 37 22.44 -0.60 16.45
CA LEU A 37 22.67 -1.86 17.14
C LEU A 37 24.00 -2.52 16.73
N ALA A 38 24.35 -2.48 15.44
CA ALA A 38 25.64 -2.96 14.93
C ALA A 38 26.81 -2.13 15.50
N SER A 39 26.58 -0.83 15.70
CA SER A 39 27.49 0.09 16.41
C SER A 39 27.48 -0.09 17.94
N LYS A 40 26.87 -1.18 18.45
CA LYS A 40 26.81 -1.56 19.89
C LYS A 40 26.06 -0.56 20.79
N VAL A 41 25.20 0.29 20.22
CA VAL A 41 24.29 1.14 21.00
C VAL A 41 23.26 0.26 21.72
N ARG A 42 22.95 0.58 22.98
CA ARG A 42 22.04 -0.23 23.80
C ARG A 42 20.61 -0.16 23.22
N PRO A 43 19.84 -1.28 23.17
CA PRO A 43 18.50 -1.28 22.58
C PRO A 43 17.55 -0.21 23.14
N ALA A 44 17.57 0.03 24.45
CA ALA A 44 16.74 1.06 25.10
C ALA A 44 17.12 2.48 24.65
N GLU A 45 18.41 2.73 24.39
CA GLU A 45 18.89 4.01 23.88
C GLU A 45 18.51 4.19 22.40
N VAL A 46 18.59 3.12 21.60
CA VAL A 46 18.11 3.13 20.20
C VAL A 46 16.60 3.42 20.17
N ALA A 47 15.83 2.76 21.04
CA ALA A 47 14.39 2.98 21.17
C ALA A 47 14.08 4.45 21.49
N ALA A 48 14.74 5.02 22.49
CA ALA A 48 14.60 6.43 22.87
C ALA A 48 14.95 7.39 21.71
N LYS A 49 16.09 7.18 21.04
CA LYS A 49 16.54 8.02 19.92
C LYS A 49 15.60 7.97 18.71
N LEU A 50 14.96 6.84 18.46
CA LEU A 50 14.07 6.64 17.31
C LEU A 50 12.58 6.85 17.64
N GLY A 51 12.23 7.12 18.90
CA GLY A 51 10.84 7.20 19.34
C GLY A 51 10.07 5.88 19.18
N ALA A 52 10.76 4.75 19.34
CA ALA A 52 10.21 3.41 19.23
C ALA A 52 10.15 2.73 20.60
N THR A 53 9.46 1.59 20.68
CA THR A 53 9.48 0.75 21.88
C THR A 53 10.65 -0.22 21.85
N ASP A 54 11.17 -0.60 23.01
CA ASP A 54 12.22 -1.62 23.13
C ASP A 54 11.85 -2.90 22.38
N GLN A 55 10.60 -3.36 22.53
CA GLN A 55 10.07 -4.53 21.82
C GLN A 55 10.20 -4.40 20.30
N SER A 56 10.00 -3.19 19.75
CA SER A 56 10.16 -2.94 18.32
C SER A 56 11.61 -3.15 17.89
N ILE A 57 12.57 -2.65 18.68
CA ILE A 57 14.00 -2.84 18.42
C ILE A 57 14.37 -4.32 18.40
N TYR A 58 13.90 -5.10 19.38
CA TYR A 58 14.10 -6.55 19.41
C TYR A 58 13.47 -7.25 18.21
N ASN A 59 12.26 -6.85 17.82
CA ASN A 59 11.57 -7.42 16.66
C ASN A 59 12.32 -7.14 15.36
N TRP A 60 12.86 -5.93 15.17
CA TRP A 60 13.64 -5.60 13.97
C TRP A 60 14.95 -6.38 13.91
N ALA A 61 15.68 -6.48 15.03
CA ALA A 61 16.90 -7.28 15.10
C ALA A 61 16.63 -8.78 14.84
N ARG A 62 15.51 -9.30 15.34
CA ARG A 62 15.06 -10.66 15.06
C ARG A 62 14.72 -10.86 13.59
N ALA A 63 13.89 -9.99 13.02
CA ALA A 63 13.49 -10.06 11.61
C ALA A 63 14.71 -9.97 10.67
N TRP A 64 15.70 -9.13 11.01
CA TRP A 64 16.96 -9.06 10.27
C TRP A 64 17.73 -10.39 10.31
N ARG A 65 17.92 -10.99 11.49
CA ARG A 65 18.64 -12.27 11.60
C ARG A 65 17.94 -13.42 10.89
N GLU A 66 16.60 -13.43 10.88
CA GLU A 66 15.82 -14.52 10.30
C GLU A 66 15.62 -14.35 8.78
N GLN A 67 15.51 -13.12 8.27
CA GLN A 67 15.04 -12.85 6.90
C GLN A 67 15.84 -11.75 6.17
N GLY A 68 16.90 -11.23 6.79
CA GLY A 68 17.69 -10.13 6.24
C GLY A 68 16.86 -8.90 5.92
N VAL A 69 17.14 -8.27 4.78
CA VAL A 69 16.44 -7.06 4.31
C VAL A 69 14.94 -7.28 4.11
N VAL A 70 14.53 -8.49 3.71
CA VAL A 70 13.11 -8.80 3.48
C VAL A 70 12.33 -8.61 4.78
N GLY A 71 12.87 -9.08 5.91
CA GLY A 71 12.24 -8.92 7.23
C GLY A 71 12.04 -7.47 7.67
N LEU A 72 12.87 -6.54 7.17
CA LEU A 72 12.72 -5.10 7.47
C LEU A 72 11.66 -4.42 6.61
N LEU A 73 11.48 -4.90 5.38
CA LEU A 73 10.56 -4.35 4.40
C LEU A 73 9.12 -4.88 4.56
N VAL A 74 8.88 -5.75 5.53
CA VAL A 74 7.53 -6.25 5.86
C VAL A 74 6.74 -5.21 6.65
N GLY A 75 5.42 -5.12 6.42
CA GLY A 75 4.52 -4.44 7.34
C GLY A 75 4.32 -2.95 7.10
N HIS A 76 4.96 -2.34 6.09
CA HIS A 76 4.38 -1.14 5.49
C HIS A 76 3.15 -1.55 4.68
N LYS A 77 2.06 -1.79 5.39
CA LYS A 77 0.75 -1.92 4.78
C LYS A 77 0.32 -0.49 4.52
N GLY A 78 0.03 -0.16 3.26
CA GLY A 78 -0.53 1.13 2.92
C GLY A 78 -1.89 1.35 3.60
N GLY A 79 -2.72 2.20 3.01
CA GLY A 79 -4.08 2.38 3.50
C GLY A 79 -4.90 1.08 3.48
N ARG A 80 -6.11 1.17 4.06
CA ARG A 80 -7.13 0.11 4.00
C ARG A 80 -7.21 -0.50 2.59
N PRO A 81 -7.25 -1.84 2.44
CA PRO A 81 -7.49 -2.48 1.16
C PRO A 81 -8.70 -1.88 0.45
N ARG A 82 -8.66 -1.83 -0.89
CA ARG A 82 -9.77 -1.28 -1.67
C ARG A 82 -11.03 -2.08 -1.36
N ALA A 83 -12.14 -1.37 -1.10
CA ALA A 83 -13.42 -2.00 -0.79
C ALA A 83 -14.03 -2.72 -2.01
N LEU A 84 -13.65 -2.33 -3.23
CA LEU A 84 -14.14 -2.93 -4.46
C LEU A 84 -13.04 -3.83 -5.06
N PRO A 85 -13.26 -5.16 -5.18
CA PRO A 85 -12.35 -6.08 -5.83
C PRO A 85 -12.03 -5.70 -7.27
N ASP A 86 -10.81 -5.99 -7.74
CA ASP A 86 -10.38 -5.60 -9.10
C ASP A 86 -11.22 -6.26 -10.21
N GLU A 87 -11.77 -7.46 -9.96
CA GLU A 87 -12.72 -8.15 -10.84
C GLU A 87 -14.04 -7.38 -11.01
N MET A 88 -14.61 -6.87 -9.91
CA MET A 88 -15.83 -6.06 -9.94
C MET A 88 -15.55 -4.73 -10.65
N VAL A 89 -14.36 -4.14 -10.48
CA VAL A 89 -13.96 -2.94 -11.23
C VAL A 89 -13.88 -3.21 -12.74
N ALA A 90 -13.38 -4.37 -13.15
CA ALA A 90 -13.30 -4.77 -14.55
C ALA A 90 -14.69 -4.97 -15.16
N ALA A 91 -15.58 -5.69 -14.47
CA ALA A 91 -16.97 -5.87 -14.89
C ALA A 91 -17.73 -4.53 -14.98
N ALA A 92 -17.54 -3.64 -14.00
CA ALA A 92 -18.12 -2.30 -14.01
C ALA A 92 -17.69 -1.50 -15.25
N ALA A 93 -16.41 -1.59 -15.62
CA ALA A 93 -15.88 -0.94 -16.81
C ALA A 93 -16.47 -1.54 -18.10
N GLN A 94 -16.65 -2.85 -18.17
CA GLN A 94 -17.31 -3.51 -19.32
C GLN A 94 -18.77 -3.05 -19.46
N PHE A 95 -19.53 -3.02 -18.35
CA PHE A 95 -20.91 -2.52 -18.36
C PHE A 95 -20.99 -1.04 -18.79
N ALA A 96 -20.04 -0.22 -18.33
CA ALA A 96 -19.94 1.17 -18.73
C ALA A 96 -19.58 1.37 -20.22
N GLN A 97 -18.82 0.45 -20.83
CA GLN A 97 -18.50 0.48 -22.26
C GLN A 97 -19.69 0.03 -23.13
N ALA A 98 -20.41 -0.99 -22.68
CA ALA A 98 -21.52 -1.58 -23.44
C ALA A 98 -22.73 -0.63 -23.62
N GLY A 99 -22.89 0.38 -22.76
CA GLY A 99 -24.02 1.30 -22.87
C GLY A 99 -23.93 2.53 -21.98
N SER A 100 -24.85 3.48 -22.20
CA SER A 100 -24.97 4.69 -21.39
C SER A 100 -25.73 4.39 -20.09
N LEU A 101 -25.10 3.66 -19.18
CA LEU A 101 -25.69 3.31 -17.88
C LEU A 101 -25.44 4.39 -16.83
N THR A 102 -26.37 4.51 -15.89
CA THR A 102 -26.15 5.27 -14.66
C THR A 102 -25.32 4.46 -13.67
N LEU A 103 -24.71 5.15 -12.71
CA LEU A 103 -23.92 4.51 -11.67
C LEU A 103 -24.72 3.48 -10.86
N GLY A 104 -25.99 3.77 -10.57
CA GLY A 104 -26.89 2.83 -9.88
C GLY A 104 -27.23 1.59 -10.72
N GLN A 105 -27.41 1.75 -12.04
CA GLN A 105 -27.63 0.61 -12.94
C GLN A 105 -26.38 -0.28 -13.06
N ILE A 106 -25.19 0.31 -13.02
CA ILE A 106 -23.93 -0.45 -13.00
C ILE A 106 -23.82 -1.23 -11.68
N ALA A 107 -24.16 -0.60 -10.55
CA ALA A 107 -24.18 -1.28 -9.25
C ALA A 107 -25.15 -2.48 -9.25
N GLN A 108 -26.39 -2.31 -9.71
CA GLN A 108 -27.35 -3.41 -9.80
C GLN A 108 -26.87 -4.57 -10.69
N ARG A 109 -26.19 -4.27 -11.80
CA ARG A 109 -25.61 -5.31 -12.67
C ARG A 109 -24.44 -6.03 -12.01
N LEU A 110 -23.63 -5.33 -11.21
CA LEU A 110 -22.57 -5.97 -10.43
C LEU A 110 -23.19 -6.90 -9.38
N GLU A 111 -24.20 -6.44 -8.65
CA GLU A 111 -24.88 -7.25 -7.64
C GLU A 111 -25.49 -8.52 -8.25
N ALA A 112 -26.10 -8.39 -9.43
CA ALA A 112 -26.64 -9.53 -10.17
C ALA A 112 -25.55 -10.47 -10.71
N ALA A 113 -24.42 -9.94 -11.19
CA ALA A 113 -23.35 -10.74 -11.80
C ALA A 113 -22.51 -11.51 -10.76
N PHE A 114 -22.29 -10.92 -9.59
CA PHE A 114 -21.49 -11.51 -8.51
C PHE A 114 -22.35 -12.17 -7.43
N ASN A 115 -23.69 -12.05 -7.51
CA ASN A 115 -24.64 -12.55 -6.53
C ASN A 115 -24.35 -12.10 -5.08
N GLU A 116 -23.82 -10.89 -4.95
CA GLU A 116 -23.43 -10.27 -3.68
C GLU A 116 -23.80 -8.78 -3.68
N PRO A 117 -24.18 -8.20 -2.53
CA PRO A 117 -24.43 -6.76 -2.44
C PRO A 117 -23.14 -5.97 -2.71
N LEU A 118 -23.27 -4.75 -3.24
CA LEU A 118 -22.10 -3.94 -3.54
C LEU A 118 -21.28 -3.67 -2.25
N PRO A 119 -19.98 -4.02 -2.20
CA PRO A 119 -19.20 -3.98 -0.96
C PRO A 119 -18.81 -2.55 -0.54
N CYS A 120 -19.27 -1.54 -1.27
CA CYS A 120 -18.92 -0.14 -1.06
C CYS A 120 -20.04 0.80 -1.51
N ARG A 121 -19.98 2.06 -1.09
CA ARG A 121 -20.91 3.10 -1.57
C ARG A 121 -20.69 3.41 -3.06
N LEU A 122 -21.72 3.95 -3.70
CA LEU A 122 -21.68 4.33 -5.12
C LEU A 122 -20.53 5.30 -5.44
N GLU A 123 -20.16 6.21 -4.53
CA GLU A 123 -19.05 7.15 -4.74
C GLU A 123 -17.71 6.41 -4.92
N THR A 124 -17.52 5.29 -4.24
CA THR A 124 -16.32 4.45 -4.37
C THR A 124 -16.28 3.78 -5.75
N LEU A 125 -17.43 3.30 -6.25
CA LEU A 125 -17.57 2.77 -7.61
C LEU A 125 -17.32 3.86 -8.66
N SER A 126 -17.84 5.07 -8.44
CA SER A 126 -17.57 6.25 -9.29
C SER A 126 -16.08 6.59 -9.35
N ALA A 127 -15.41 6.62 -8.19
CA ALA A 127 -13.98 6.86 -8.12
C ALA A 127 -13.16 5.75 -8.81
N ALA A 128 -13.59 4.49 -8.70
CA ALA A 128 -12.96 3.37 -9.41
C ALA A 128 -13.08 3.51 -10.93
N LEU A 129 -14.27 3.85 -11.44
CA LEU A 129 -14.51 4.08 -12.86
C LEU A 129 -13.74 5.30 -13.40
N LYS A 130 -13.62 6.38 -12.60
CA LYS A 130 -12.77 7.54 -12.96
C LYS A 130 -11.31 7.17 -13.13
N ARG A 131 -10.76 6.32 -12.26
CA ARG A 131 -9.38 5.82 -12.40
C ARG A 131 -9.20 4.98 -13.67
N LYS A 132 -10.26 4.31 -14.14
CA LYS A 132 -10.30 3.61 -15.44
C LYS A 132 -10.59 4.53 -16.63
N GLY A 133 -10.64 5.85 -16.42
CA GLY A 133 -10.79 6.86 -17.47
C GLY A 133 -12.23 7.29 -17.76
N PHE A 134 -13.25 6.69 -17.12
CA PHE A 134 -14.64 7.05 -17.36
C PHE A 134 -15.01 8.36 -16.65
N SER A 135 -15.83 9.19 -17.29
CA SER A 135 -16.32 10.44 -16.70
C SER A 135 -17.83 10.57 -16.88
N PHE A 136 -18.53 11.04 -15.84
CA PHE A 136 -19.98 11.27 -15.91
C PHE A 136 -20.29 12.53 -16.71
N LYS A 137 -21.38 12.53 -17.49
CA LYS A 137 -21.83 13.73 -18.20
C LYS A 137 -22.36 14.77 -17.19
N ARG A 138 -21.98 16.03 -17.34
CA ARG A 138 -22.31 17.13 -16.40
C ARG A 138 -23.81 17.31 -16.12
N ASN A 139 -24.71 16.86 -17.01
CA ASN A 139 -26.17 16.97 -16.87
C ASN A 139 -26.93 15.64 -17.13
N ARG A 140 -26.23 14.50 -17.16
CA ARG A 140 -26.88 13.18 -17.25
C ARG A 140 -26.13 12.27 -16.29
N TYR A 141 -26.84 11.62 -15.37
CA TYR A 141 -26.29 10.63 -14.43
C TYR A 141 -25.64 9.40 -15.10
N ALA A 142 -25.38 9.44 -16.41
CA ALA A 142 -24.77 8.40 -17.22
C ALA A 142 -23.33 8.76 -17.64
N LEU A 143 -22.53 7.73 -17.86
CA LEU A 143 -21.13 7.85 -18.25
C LEU A 143 -20.95 8.33 -19.70
N LYS A 144 -19.90 9.10 -19.95
CA LYS A 144 -19.40 9.38 -21.30
C LYS A 144 -18.78 8.09 -21.85
N LYS A 145 -19.15 7.73 -23.09
CA LYS A 145 -18.66 6.53 -23.79
C LYS A 145 -17.14 6.52 -23.97
N SER A 146 -16.52 7.69 -24.06
CA SER A 146 -15.08 7.82 -24.25
C SER A 146 -14.36 7.90 -22.90
N ALA A 147 -13.49 6.91 -22.64
CA ALA A 147 -12.48 7.03 -21.60
C ALA A 147 -11.58 8.23 -21.95
N THR A 148 -11.42 9.14 -21.01
CA THR A 148 -10.44 10.22 -21.14
C THR A 148 -9.07 9.56 -21.26
N LYS A 149 -8.31 9.85 -22.33
CA LYS A 149 -6.95 9.32 -22.48
C LYS A 149 -6.17 9.63 -21.19
N GLN A 150 -5.63 8.60 -20.54
CA GLN A 150 -4.73 8.83 -19.42
C GLN A 150 -3.49 9.56 -19.95
N PRO A 151 -3.00 10.59 -19.25
CA PRO A 151 -1.67 11.11 -19.55
C PRO A 151 -0.65 9.99 -19.32
N SER A 152 0.24 9.81 -20.30
CA SER A 152 1.36 8.87 -20.23
C SER A 152 2.24 9.21 -19.01
N PRO A 153 2.83 8.19 -18.35
CA PRO A 153 3.65 8.37 -17.15
C PRO A 153 4.92 9.20 -17.39
#